data_AF-A0AAN9BPN4-F1
#
_entry.id   AF-A0AAN9BPN4-F1
#
_cell.length_a   1.000
_cell.length_b   1.000
_cell.length_c   1.000
_cell.angle_alpha   90.00
_cell.angle_beta   90.00
_cell.angle_gamma   90.00
#
_symmetry.space_group_name_H-M   'P 1'
#
loop_
_entity.id
_entity.type
_entity.pdbx_description
1 polymer ?
#
loop_
_entity_poly.entity_id
_entity_poly.type
_entity_poly.pdbx_seq_one_letter_code
_entity_poly.pdbx_strand_id
1 'polypeptide(L)'
;MATAHESILGGHLGTKKTTDRVWRHFYWPGICTDVRRFCASCDKCQKVVAKGRVRKVPLEKMPLIDEPFRRVAVDIIGPILPASEDGNRYILTMVDYATRYPEAIPLKSIEATRVAEALVTMWSRLGIPSEVLTDRGTQFTGGVMTEAARLLSLEHHFTTPYHAQCNGLVERFNGTLKTMLRKLAQEKPRTWDRYIPALLFAYREVPQESLGFSPFELLYGRQVCGPMAILRQAWTDEEADEEVQTTATYIVELRNRIEETCKLAQENLGRAAQRYARGFDRKARPRSFKIGERVLLLLPVKHNKLQLQWQGPFEVTAKVGQNDYRIMMNGKPRLYHANLMRAYVERTAYGEKVAVRRPPRDREVVGSNPGRVIPKTLKLAI
;
A
#
# COMPACT_ATOMS: atom_id res chain seq x y z
N MET A 1 -23.78 31.58 13.06
CA MET A 1 -22.99 30.68 12.18
C MET A 1 -23.65 29.31 12.01
N ALA A 2 -24.11 28.63 13.07
CA ALA A 2 -24.80 27.34 12.98
C ALA A 2 -25.98 27.36 11.99
N THR A 3 -26.87 28.35 12.06
CA THR A 3 -27.99 28.51 11.10
C THR A 3 -27.52 28.65 9.65
N ALA A 4 -26.39 29.32 9.40
CA ALA A 4 -25.89 29.55 8.05
C ALA A 4 -25.17 28.33 7.45
N HIS A 5 -24.75 27.36 8.26
CA HIS A 5 -23.93 26.22 7.82
C HIS A 5 -24.60 24.87 8.11
N GLU A 6 -25.04 24.62 9.35
CA GLU A 6 -25.50 23.32 9.85
C GLU A 6 -27.01 23.10 9.70
N SER A 7 -27.78 24.16 9.49
CA SER A 7 -29.22 24.01 9.24
C SER A 7 -29.46 23.25 7.93
N ILE A 8 -30.66 22.70 7.77
CA ILE A 8 -31.07 22.00 6.54
C ILE A 8 -30.93 22.93 5.33
N LEU A 9 -31.36 24.19 5.45
CA LEU A 9 -31.20 25.23 4.43
C LEU A 9 -29.75 25.74 4.32
N GLY A 10 -28.97 25.52 5.37
CA GLY A 10 -27.53 25.76 5.47
C GLY A 10 -26.73 24.84 4.55
N GLY A 11 -27.08 23.55 4.55
CA GLY A 11 -26.59 22.54 3.61
C GLY A 11 -25.10 22.21 3.73
N HIS A 12 -24.44 22.54 4.85
CA HIS A 12 -23.02 22.25 5.10
C HIS A 12 -22.07 22.78 4.01
N LEU A 13 -22.44 23.89 3.36
CA LEU A 13 -21.65 24.45 2.26
C LEU A 13 -20.26 24.91 2.73
N GLY A 14 -19.30 24.87 1.80
CA GLY A 14 -17.91 25.26 2.07
C GLY A 14 -17.75 26.69 2.59
N THR A 15 -16.58 26.98 3.17
CA THR A 15 -16.30 28.24 3.89
C THR A 15 -16.68 29.48 3.10
N LYS A 16 -16.30 29.58 1.81
CA LYS A 16 -16.60 30.77 0.97
C LYS A 16 -18.11 31.07 0.90
N LYS A 17 -18.92 30.05 0.57
CA LYS A 17 -20.39 30.20 0.48
C LYS A 17 -21.02 30.51 1.84
N THR A 18 -20.51 29.89 2.90
CA THR A 18 -20.96 30.19 4.27
C THR A 18 -20.61 31.63 4.65
N THR A 19 -19.40 32.10 4.32
CA THR A 19 -18.99 33.49 4.54
C THR A 19 -19.89 34.45 3.77
N ASP A 20 -20.13 34.21 2.48
CA ASP A 20 -21.00 35.05 1.66
C ASP A 20 -22.42 35.14 2.24
N ARG A 21 -22.96 34.03 2.75
CA ARG A 21 -24.28 33.99 3.39
C ARG A 21 -24.31 34.78 4.69
N VAL A 22 -23.31 34.64 5.54
CA VAL A 22 -23.23 35.39 6.81
C VAL A 22 -23.01 36.88 6.53
N TRP A 23 -22.11 37.21 5.61
CA TRP A 23 -21.74 38.57 5.23
C TRP A 23 -22.89 39.38 4.65
N ARG A 24 -23.89 38.76 4.02
CA ARG A 24 -25.09 39.47 3.52
C ARG A 24 -25.94 40.10 4.62
N HIS A 25 -25.85 39.59 5.85
CA HIS A 25 -26.73 39.99 6.95
C HIS A 25 -25.96 40.53 8.15
N PHE A 26 -24.72 40.11 8.34
CA PHE A 26 -23.93 40.38 9.54
C PHE A 26 -22.47 40.66 9.19
N TYR A 27 -21.86 41.58 9.93
CA TYR A 27 -20.45 41.93 9.81
C TYR A 27 -19.81 42.08 11.20
N TRP A 28 -18.60 41.56 11.34
CA TRP A 28 -17.69 41.83 12.45
C TRP A 28 -16.23 41.62 12.00
N PRO A 29 -15.24 42.27 12.64
CA PRO A 29 -13.83 42.02 12.36
C PRO A 29 -13.48 40.54 12.57
N GLY A 30 -12.88 39.90 11.56
CA GLY A 30 -12.50 38.48 11.66
C GLY A 30 -13.58 37.46 11.27
N ILE A 31 -14.76 37.90 10.79
CA ILE A 31 -15.85 37.01 10.30
C ILE A 31 -15.37 35.89 9.38
N CYS A 32 -14.46 36.17 8.43
CA CYS A 32 -13.91 35.15 7.54
C CYS A 32 -13.13 34.07 8.29
N THR A 33 -12.38 34.45 9.33
CA THR A 33 -11.61 33.55 10.18
C THR A 33 -12.54 32.72 11.07
N ASP A 34 -13.57 33.33 11.64
CA ASP A 34 -14.54 32.65 12.48
C ASP A 34 -15.38 31.65 11.70
N VAL A 35 -15.86 32.03 10.51
CA VAL A 35 -16.59 31.12 9.62
C VAL A 35 -15.67 29.97 9.18
N ARG A 36 -14.39 30.24 8.88
CA ARG A 36 -13.42 29.19 8.56
C ARG A 36 -13.24 28.22 9.72
N ARG A 37 -13.05 28.72 10.95
CA ARG A 37 -12.93 27.92 12.18
C ARG A 37 -14.22 27.12 12.45
N PHE A 38 -15.38 27.72 12.23
CA PHE A 38 -16.68 27.10 12.44
C PHE A 38 -16.91 25.93 11.47
N CYS A 39 -16.68 26.14 10.17
CA CYS A 39 -16.79 25.07 9.16
C CYS A 39 -15.75 23.96 9.38
N ALA A 40 -14.53 24.31 9.82
CA ALA A 40 -13.47 23.33 10.07
C ALA A 40 -13.77 22.41 11.26
N SER A 41 -14.45 22.91 12.30
CA SER A 41 -14.86 22.16 13.49
C SER A 41 -16.20 21.42 13.35
N CYS A 42 -16.89 21.53 12.21
CA CYS A 42 -18.18 20.86 12.02
C CYS A 42 -18.01 19.33 11.88
N ASP A 43 -18.56 18.56 12.82
CA ASP A 43 -18.41 17.09 12.88
C ASP A 43 -18.81 16.39 11.57
N LYS A 44 -20.00 16.72 11.04
CA LYS A 44 -20.51 16.14 9.78
C LYS A 44 -19.58 16.42 8.61
N CYS A 45 -19.12 17.66 8.46
CA CYS A 45 -18.19 18.03 7.38
C CYS A 45 -16.84 17.33 7.52
N GLN A 46 -16.34 17.15 8.74
CA GLN A 46 -15.08 16.45 8.98
C GLN A 46 -15.15 14.97 8.58
N LYS A 47 -16.31 14.32 8.74
CA LYS A 47 -16.50 12.89 8.44
C LYS A 47 -16.76 12.53 6.96
N VAL A 48 -17.15 13.52 6.13
CA VAL A 48 -17.47 13.33 4.70
C VAL A 48 -16.25 13.52 3.78
N VAL A 49 -15.13 14.03 4.28
CA VAL A 49 -13.97 14.39 3.43
C VAL A 49 -13.44 13.19 2.63
N ALA A 50 -13.32 13.34 1.32
CA ALA A 50 -12.83 12.27 0.44
C ALA A 50 -11.38 11.85 0.77
N LYS A 51 -11.13 10.53 0.78
CA LYS A 51 -9.82 9.89 1.00
C LYS A 51 -8.67 10.56 0.22
N GLY A 52 -8.89 10.85 -1.06
CA GLY A 52 -7.86 11.40 -1.95
C GLY A 52 -7.37 12.82 -1.61
N ARG A 53 -8.07 13.54 -0.73
CA ARG A 53 -7.64 14.88 -0.26
C ARG A 53 -6.67 14.80 0.92
N VAL A 54 -6.52 13.64 1.56
CA VAL A 54 -5.58 13.44 2.66
C VAL A 54 -4.21 13.08 2.11
N ARG A 55 -3.20 13.91 2.42
CA ARG A 55 -1.82 13.70 1.98
C ARG A 55 -1.21 12.53 2.75
N LYS A 56 -0.50 11.65 2.04
CA LYS A 56 0.13 10.50 2.67
C LYS A 56 1.36 10.92 3.49
N VAL A 57 1.67 10.17 4.55
CA VAL A 57 2.94 10.30 5.28
C VAL A 57 4.08 9.61 4.50
N PRO A 58 5.33 10.10 4.60
CA PRO A 58 6.50 9.53 3.93
C PRO A 58 6.62 8.01 4.13
N LEU A 59 7.20 7.34 3.13
CA LEU A 59 7.40 5.88 3.17
C LEU A 59 8.55 5.55 4.11
N GLU A 60 8.37 4.52 4.95
CA GLU A 60 9.48 3.95 5.69
C GLU A 60 10.35 3.10 4.75
N LYS A 61 11.67 3.14 4.96
CA LYS A 61 12.62 2.33 4.20
C LYS A 61 12.46 0.88 4.65
N MET A 62 12.00 0.01 3.76
CA MET A 62 11.99 -1.41 4.06
C MET A 62 13.43 -1.92 4.15
N PRO A 63 13.78 -2.74 5.16
CA PRO A 63 15.10 -3.35 5.22
C PRO A 63 15.32 -4.18 3.95
N LEU A 64 16.49 -4.03 3.33
CA LEU A 64 16.94 -4.95 2.29
C LEU A 64 17.13 -6.30 2.98
N ILE A 65 16.43 -7.31 2.50
CA ILE A 65 16.64 -8.70 2.89
C ILE A 65 17.53 -9.28 1.80
N ASP A 66 18.71 -9.69 2.22
CA ASP A 66 19.86 -10.06 1.41
C ASP A 66 20.01 -11.57 1.23
N GLU A 67 19.44 -12.36 2.14
CA GLU A 67 19.51 -13.81 2.11
C GLU A 67 18.25 -14.44 1.48
N PRO A 68 18.39 -15.26 0.42
CA PRO A 68 17.28 -16.01 -0.17
C PRO A 68 16.53 -16.85 0.85
N PHE A 69 15.20 -16.79 0.80
CA PHE A 69 14.28 -17.51 1.67
C PHE A 69 14.38 -17.21 3.16
N ARG A 70 15.24 -16.29 3.61
CA ARG A 70 15.26 -15.85 5.02
C ARG A 70 13.90 -15.28 5.44
N ARG A 71 13.29 -14.45 4.60
CA ARG A 71 11.92 -13.95 4.79
C ARG A 71 11.10 -14.25 3.55
N VAL A 72 9.91 -14.80 3.76
CA VAL A 72 8.92 -15.05 2.69
C VAL A 72 7.58 -14.39 3.02
N ALA A 73 6.88 -13.91 1.99
CA ALA A 73 5.50 -13.47 2.11
C ALA A 73 4.57 -14.55 1.56
N VAL A 74 3.55 -14.93 2.33
CA VAL A 74 2.57 -15.94 1.96
C VAL A 74 1.17 -15.32 1.95
N ASP A 75 0.41 -15.63 0.91
CA ASP A 75 -0.97 -15.16 0.71
C ASP A 75 -1.82 -16.26 0.04
N ILE A 76 -3.14 -16.09 0.03
CA ILE A 76 -4.07 -17.01 -0.63
C ILE A 76 -4.92 -16.26 -1.64
N ILE A 77 -4.90 -16.74 -2.88
CA ILE A 77 -5.82 -16.30 -3.92
C ILE A 77 -7.06 -17.19 -3.90
N GLY A 78 -8.24 -16.59 -3.81
CA GLY A 78 -9.50 -17.28 -4.04
C GLY A 78 -10.67 -16.72 -3.22
N PRO A 79 -11.85 -17.37 -3.27
CA PRO A 79 -12.14 -18.55 -4.10
C PRO A 79 -12.17 -18.22 -5.60
N ILE A 80 -11.61 -19.11 -6.41
CA ILE A 80 -11.69 -19.10 -7.87
C ILE A 80 -12.89 -19.95 -8.29
N LEU A 81 -13.71 -19.42 -9.20
CA LEU A 81 -14.89 -20.09 -9.75
C LEU A 81 -14.86 -19.97 -11.29
N PRO A 82 -15.16 -21.05 -12.05
CA PRO A 82 -15.44 -22.40 -11.55
C PRO A 82 -14.22 -23.07 -10.90
N ALA A 83 -14.47 -24.05 -10.03
CA ALA A 83 -13.40 -24.90 -9.50
C ALA A 83 -12.68 -25.62 -10.66
N SER A 84 -11.42 -25.98 -10.46
CA SER A 84 -10.71 -26.77 -11.46
C SER A 84 -11.29 -28.19 -11.58
N GLU A 85 -10.87 -28.93 -12.60
CA GLU A 85 -11.22 -30.35 -12.77
C GLU A 85 -10.86 -31.19 -11.54
N ASP A 86 -9.73 -30.89 -10.89
CA ASP A 86 -9.28 -31.58 -9.67
C ASP A 86 -9.98 -31.06 -8.39
N GLY A 87 -10.89 -30.10 -8.52
CA GLY A 87 -11.65 -29.50 -7.43
C GLY A 87 -10.91 -28.39 -6.70
N ASN A 88 -9.81 -27.87 -7.27
CA ASN A 88 -9.08 -26.75 -6.66
C ASN A 88 -9.91 -25.46 -6.77
N ARG A 89 -9.85 -24.65 -5.71
CA ARG A 89 -10.60 -23.39 -5.59
C ARG A 89 -9.75 -22.24 -5.08
N TYR A 90 -8.55 -22.52 -4.59
CA TYR A 90 -7.65 -21.54 -4.00
C TYR A 90 -6.24 -21.78 -4.52
N ILE A 91 -5.38 -20.77 -4.36
CA ILE A 91 -3.95 -20.89 -4.64
C ILE A 91 -3.22 -20.30 -3.44
N LEU A 92 -2.43 -21.13 -2.76
CA LEU A 92 -1.45 -20.66 -1.80
C LEU A 92 -0.26 -20.12 -2.58
N THR A 93 0.10 -18.86 -2.36
CA THR A 93 1.25 -18.24 -3.00
C THR A 93 2.28 -17.84 -1.96
N MET A 94 3.55 -18.00 -2.32
CA MET A 94 4.70 -17.59 -1.53
C MET A 94 5.65 -16.81 -2.42
N VAL A 95 6.23 -15.73 -1.91
CA VAL A 95 7.25 -14.94 -2.62
C VAL A 95 8.41 -14.66 -1.68
N ASP A 96 9.62 -14.97 -2.13
CA ASP A 96 10.86 -14.63 -1.44
C ASP A 96 11.16 -13.12 -1.49
N TYR A 97 11.66 -12.57 -0.39
CA TYR A 97 11.99 -11.15 -0.29
C TYR A 97 13.34 -10.77 -0.90
N ALA A 98 14.31 -11.68 -0.99
CA ALA A 98 15.61 -11.36 -1.56
C ALA A 98 15.56 -11.45 -3.10
N THR A 99 15.14 -12.61 -3.61
CA THR A 99 15.19 -12.96 -5.03
C THR A 99 13.90 -12.67 -5.80
N ARG A 100 12.78 -12.40 -5.09
CA ARG A 100 11.42 -12.33 -5.67
C ARG A 100 10.94 -13.65 -6.27
N TYR A 101 11.58 -14.76 -5.91
CA TYR A 101 11.21 -16.08 -6.41
C TYR A 101 9.80 -16.44 -5.96
N PRO A 102 8.86 -16.69 -6.90
CA PRO A 102 7.51 -17.09 -6.54
C PRO A 102 7.40 -18.61 -6.44
N GLU A 103 6.51 -19.06 -5.57
CA GLU A 103 6.01 -20.43 -5.50
C GLU A 103 4.49 -20.39 -5.34
N ALA A 104 3.78 -21.33 -5.94
CA ALA A 104 2.33 -21.41 -5.84
C ALA A 104 1.84 -22.85 -5.86
N ILE A 105 0.90 -23.19 -4.98
CA ILE A 105 0.27 -24.51 -4.91
C ILE A 105 -1.26 -24.32 -4.95
N PRO A 106 -1.97 -25.01 -5.87
CA PRO A 106 -3.42 -25.01 -5.89
C PRO A 106 -3.99 -25.82 -4.71
N LEU A 107 -5.08 -25.33 -4.12
CA LEU A 107 -5.73 -25.92 -2.95
C LEU A 107 -7.24 -26.08 -3.17
N LYS A 108 -7.81 -27.15 -2.62
CA LYS A 108 -9.27 -27.40 -2.60
C LYS A 108 -9.99 -26.60 -1.51
N SER A 109 -9.35 -26.44 -0.36
CA SER A 109 -9.85 -25.69 0.81
C SER A 109 -8.74 -24.85 1.44
N ILE A 110 -9.12 -23.91 2.31
CA ILE A 110 -8.21 -23.05 3.08
C ILE A 110 -8.17 -23.46 4.56
N GLU A 111 -8.45 -24.72 4.86
CA GLU A 111 -8.33 -25.25 6.21
C GLU A 111 -6.87 -25.17 6.68
N ALA A 112 -6.65 -24.83 7.94
CA ALA A 112 -5.30 -24.59 8.47
C ALA A 112 -4.36 -25.79 8.29
N THR A 113 -4.88 -27.02 8.41
CA THR A 113 -4.13 -28.27 8.17
C THR A 113 -3.65 -28.38 6.72
N ARG A 114 -4.54 -28.12 5.75
CA ARG A 114 -4.21 -28.15 4.31
C ARG A 114 -3.21 -27.06 3.93
N VAL A 115 -3.35 -25.88 4.50
CA VAL A 115 -2.39 -24.78 4.29
C VAL A 115 -1.02 -25.16 4.86
N ALA A 116 -0.97 -25.75 6.06
CA ALA A 116 0.28 -26.22 6.65
C ALA A 116 0.96 -27.34 5.82
N GLU A 117 0.21 -28.34 5.35
CA GLU A 117 0.71 -29.40 4.46
C GLU A 117 1.33 -28.81 3.18
N ALA A 118 0.65 -27.82 2.58
CA ALA A 118 1.15 -27.14 1.39
C ALA A 118 2.41 -26.31 1.66
N LEU A 119 2.49 -25.62 2.80
CA LEU A 119 3.69 -24.90 3.20
C LEU A 119 4.89 -25.82 3.40
N VAL A 120 4.71 -26.94 4.11
CA VAL A 120 5.76 -27.96 4.28
C VAL A 120 6.22 -28.50 2.92
N THR A 121 5.29 -28.68 1.98
CA THR A 121 5.60 -29.09 0.61
C THR A 121 6.41 -28.04 -0.16
N MET A 122 6.19 -26.74 0.08
CA MET A 122 7.03 -25.67 -0.51
C MET A 122 8.42 -25.66 0.13
N TRP A 123 8.48 -25.72 1.46
CA TRP A 123 9.73 -25.65 2.22
C TRP A 123 10.64 -26.85 1.98
N SER A 124 10.09 -28.03 1.70
CA SER A 124 10.91 -29.20 1.36
C SER A 124 11.71 -29.04 0.06
N ARG A 125 11.29 -28.13 -0.83
CA ARG A 125 12.02 -27.79 -2.07
C ARG A 125 12.96 -26.60 -1.92
N LEU A 126 12.56 -25.61 -1.13
CA LEU A 126 13.17 -24.28 -1.13
C LEU A 126 13.99 -23.99 0.13
N GLY A 127 13.83 -24.83 1.16
CA GLY A 127 14.33 -24.56 2.50
C GLY A 127 13.25 -23.97 3.40
N ILE A 128 13.47 -24.09 4.71
CA ILE A 128 12.60 -23.54 5.73
C ILE A 128 13.02 -22.09 5.98
N PRO A 129 12.12 -21.10 5.82
CA PRO A 129 12.46 -19.70 6.01
C PRO A 129 12.67 -19.38 7.49
N SER A 130 13.46 -18.36 7.82
CA SER A 130 13.55 -17.88 9.22
C SER A 130 12.29 -17.12 9.63
N GLU A 131 11.71 -16.38 8.69
CA GLU A 131 10.60 -15.46 8.93
C GLU A 131 9.50 -15.63 7.87
N VAL A 132 8.26 -15.79 8.33
CA VAL A 132 7.09 -15.91 7.45
C VAL A 132 6.15 -14.73 7.71
N LEU A 133 5.78 -14.02 6.65
CA LEU A 133 4.79 -12.94 6.72
C LEU A 133 3.47 -13.38 6.08
N THR A 134 2.38 -13.39 6.84
CA THR A 134 1.03 -13.70 6.35
C THR A 134 0.03 -12.61 6.72
N ASP A 135 -1.16 -12.63 6.12
CA ASP A 135 -2.29 -11.90 6.68
C ASP A 135 -2.80 -12.52 7.99
N ARG A 136 -3.77 -11.84 8.63
CA ARG A 136 -4.42 -12.33 9.86
C ARG A 136 -5.60 -13.28 9.57
N GLY A 137 -5.57 -13.99 8.45
CA GLY A 137 -6.58 -15.00 8.13
C GLY A 137 -6.59 -16.14 9.16
N THR A 138 -7.77 -16.68 9.45
CA THR A 138 -7.95 -17.75 10.45
C THR A 138 -7.13 -19.00 10.13
N GLN A 139 -6.86 -19.24 8.84
CA GLN A 139 -6.01 -20.31 8.35
C GLN A 139 -4.54 -20.17 8.77
N PHE A 140 -4.07 -18.94 9.02
CA PHE A 140 -2.70 -18.66 9.47
C PHE A 140 -2.62 -18.40 10.97
N THR A 141 -3.71 -18.00 11.63
CA THR A 141 -3.72 -17.74 13.08
C THR A 141 -4.16 -18.95 13.92
N GLY A 142 -4.47 -20.09 13.28
CA GLY A 142 -4.93 -21.29 13.98
C GLY A 142 -3.82 -22.02 14.72
N GLY A 143 -4.18 -22.84 15.71
CA GLY A 143 -3.21 -23.56 16.55
C GLY A 143 -2.24 -24.46 15.78
N VAL A 144 -2.68 -25.01 14.63
CA VAL A 144 -1.82 -25.79 13.73
C VAL A 144 -0.63 -24.97 13.22
N MET A 145 -0.87 -23.73 12.78
CA MET A 145 0.19 -22.87 12.24
C MET A 145 1.11 -22.37 13.36
N THR A 146 0.55 -22.08 14.54
CA THR A 146 1.35 -21.73 15.72
C THR A 146 2.27 -22.87 16.14
N GLU A 147 1.78 -24.10 16.16
CA GLU A 147 2.58 -25.26 16.53
C GLU A 147 3.62 -25.59 15.46
N ALA A 148 3.27 -25.52 14.17
CA ALA A 148 4.23 -25.67 13.08
C ALA A 148 5.36 -24.62 13.15
N ALA A 149 5.02 -23.36 13.44
CA ALA A 149 6.00 -22.31 13.65
C ALA A 149 6.91 -22.58 14.85
N ARG A 150 6.35 -23.09 15.96
CA ARG A 150 7.13 -23.48 17.14
C ARG A 150 8.10 -24.62 16.85
N LEU A 151 7.65 -25.68 16.17
CA LEU A 151 8.46 -26.86 15.86
C LEU A 151 9.61 -26.54 14.89
N LEU A 152 9.35 -25.66 13.92
CA LEU A 152 10.32 -25.27 12.90
C LEU A 152 11.13 -24.02 13.28
N SER A 153 10.93 -23.48 14.49
CA SER A 153 11.55 -22.23 14.96
C SER A 153 11.35 -21.04 14.00
N LEU A 154 10.16 -20.94 13.41
CA LEU A 154 9.76 -19.88 12.48
C LEU A 154 9.31 -18.64 13.25
N GLU A 155 9.81 -17.47 12.85
CA GLU A 155 9.22 -16.21 13.27
C GLU A 155 8.02 -15.88 12.37
N HIS A 156 6.82 -16.13 12.90
CA HIS A 156 5.59 -15.83 12.18
C HIS A 156 5.12 -14.40 12.44
N HIS A 157 5.23 -13.56 11.42
CA HIS A 157 4.74 -12.19 11.45
C HIS A 157 3.39 -12.05 10.73
N PHE A 158 2.53 -11.19 11.29
CA PHE A 158 1.26 -10.85 10.66
C PHE A 158 1.32 -9.48 10.01
N THR A 159 0.79 -9.36 8.79
CA THR A 159 0.64 -8.08 8.11
C THR A 159 -0.26 -7.18 8.97
N THR A 160 0.30 -6.03 9.34
CA THR A 160 -0.44 -4.91 9.90
C THR A 160 -0.82 -3.96 8.75
N PRO A 161 -1.82 -3.08 8.95
CA PRO A 161 -2.07 -1.97 8.03
C PRO A 161 -0.82 -1.11 7.73
N TYR A 162 0.15 -1.16 8.65
CA TYR A 162 1.47 -0.53 8.59
C TYR A 162 2.44 -1.20 7.60
N HIS A 163 2.41 -2.53 7.49
CA HIS A 163 3.29 -3.30 6.60
C HIS A 163 2.62 -3.69 5.27
N ALA A 164 1.72 -2.85 4.76
CA ALA A 164 1.11 -3.06 3.44
C ALA A 164 2.15 -3.12 2.30
N GLN A 165 3.32 -2.50 2.49
CA GLN A 165 4.44 -2.64 1.55
C GLN A 165 5.09 -4.03 1.61
N CYS A 166 5.17 -4.61 2.81
CA CYS A 166 5.68 -5.96 3.00
C CYS A 166 4.73 -6.95 2.30
N ASN A 167 3.41 -6.85 2.52
CA ASN A 167 2.44 -7.66 1.76
C ASN A 167 2.39 -7.30 0.27
N GLY A 168 2.79 -6.08 -0.09
CA GLY A 168 2.73 -5.56 -1.45
C GLY A 168 3.57 -6.34 -2.46
N LEU A 169 4.50 -7.18 -2.03
CA LEU A 169 5.25 -8.08 -2.92
C LEU A 169 4.41 -9.26 -3.38
N VAL A 170 3.84 -10.01 -2.42
CA VAL A 170 2.95 -11.13 -2.73
C VAL A 170 1.66 -10.64 -3.39
N GLU A 171 1.12 -9.48 -3.00
CA GLU A 171 -0.04 -8.88 -3.68
C GLU A 171 0.24 -8.53 -5.14
N ARG A 172 1.43 -7.98 -5.44
CA ARG A 172 1.84 -7.68 -6.83
C ARG A 172 1.97 -8.97 -7.64
N PHE A 173 2.67 -9.96 -7.10
CA PHE A 173 2.77 -11.27 -7.74
C PHE A 173 1.38 -11.88 -7.99
N ASN A 174 0.50 -11.87 -6.99
CA ASN A 174 -0.87 -12.38 -7.09
C ASN A 174 -1.66 -11.64 -8.19
N GLY A 175 -1.47 -10.32 -8.33
CA GLY A 175 -2.03 -9.52 -9.42
C GLY A 175 -1.56 -9.98 -10.80
N THR A 176 -0.26 -10.22 -10.96
CA THR A 176 0.34 -10.72 -12.20
C THR A 176 -0.15 -12.14 -12.51
N LEU A 177 -0.10 -13.05 -11.54
CA LEU A 177 -0.56 -14.44 -11.69
C LEU A 177 -2.03 -14.51 -12.09
N LYS A 178 -2.91 -13.74 -11.43
CA LYS A 178 -4.34 -13.65 -11.82
C LYS A 178 -4.53 -13.17 -13.25
N THR A 179 -3.71 -12.22 -13.70
CA THR A 179 -3.79 -11.69 -15.06
C THR A 179 -3.33 -12.71 -16.09
N MET A 180 -2.26 -13.44 -15.81
CA MET A 180 -1.77 -14.53 -16.67
C MET A 180 -2.78 -15.68 -16.74
N LEU A 181 -3.32 -16.11 -15.60
CA LEU A 181 -4.37 -17.14 -15.53
C LEU A 181 -5.62 -16.73 -16.30
N ARG A 182 -6.07 -15.47 -16.18
CA ARG A 182 -7.25 -14.99 -16.93
C ARG A 182 -7.06 -15.09 -18.44
N LYS A 183 -5.83 -14.86 -18.94
CA LYS A 183 -5.51 -14.95 -20.36
C LYS A 183 -5.48 -16.40 -20.84
N LEU A 184 -4.81 -17.30 -20.09
CA LEU A 184 -4.64 -18.70 -20.51
C LEU A 184 -5.88 -19.58 -20.26
N ALA A 185 -6.62 -19.34 -19.19
CA ALA A 185 -7.79 -20.13 -18.82
C ALA A 185 -9.10 -19.59 -19.43
N GLN A 186 -9.03 -18.67 -20.42
CA GLN A 186 -10.22 -18.07 -21.02
C GLN A 186 -11.08 -19.10 -21.75
N GLU A 187 -10.44 -19.97 -22.54
CA GLU A 187 -11.13 -21.01 -23.33
C GLU A 187 -11.56 -22.20 -22.48
N LYS A 188 -10.72 -22.59 -21.51
CA LYS A 188 -10.97 -23.70 -20.59
C LYS A 188 -10.83 -23.25 -19.13
N PRO A 189 -11.87 -22.62 -18.55
CA PRO A 189 -11.81 -22.07 -17.20
C PRO A 189 -11.62 -23.09 -16.09
N ARG A 190 -11.80 -24.39 -16.34
CA ARG A 190 -11.62 -25.46 -15.33
C ARG A 190 -10.22 -26.08 -15.32
N THR A 191 -9.32 -25.70 -16.23
CA THR A 191 -7.95 -26.25 -16.29
C THR A 191 -6.90 -25.25 -15.77
N TRP A 192 -7.34 -24.24 -15.02
CA TRP A 192 -6.48 -23.13 -14.60
C TRP A 192 -5.29 -23.56 -13.73
N ASP A 193 -5.45 -24.62 -12.94
CA ASP A 193 -4.43 -25.15 -12.05
C ASP A 193 -3.26 -25.81 -12.80
N ARG A 194 -3.55 -26.47 -13.93
CA ARG A 194 -2.52 -27.06 -14.81
C ARG A 194 -1.56 -26.04 -15.39
N TYR A 195 -1.96 -24.77 -15.53
CA TYR A 195 -1.10 -23.71 -16.05
C TYR A 195 -0.14 -23.14 -15.00
N ILE A 196 -0.36 -23.38 -13.70
CA ILE A 196 0.45 -22.75 -12.63
C ILE A 196 1.95 -23.03 -12.81
N PRO A 197 2.43 -24.27 -13.06
CA PRO A 197 3.86 -24.51 -13.22
C PRO A 197 4.48 -23.72 -14.37
N ALA A 198 3.80 -23.67 -15.52
CA ALA A 198 4.26 -22.90 -16.69
C ALA A 198 4.25 -21.39 -16.43
N LEU A 199 3.27 -20.89 -15.69
CA LEU A 199 3.19 -19.48 -15.31
C LEU A 199 4.25 -19.07 -14.29
N LEU A 200 4.57 -19.96 -13.34
CA LEU A 200 5.68 -19.77 -12.41
C LEU A 200 7.01 -19.73 -13.18
N PHE A 201 7.21 -20.62 -14.14
CA PHE A 201 8.38 -20.61 -15.03
C PHE A 201 8.52 -19.27 -15.75
N ALA A 202 7.46 -18.83 -16.44
CA ALA A 202 7.46 -17.57 -17.18
C ALA A 202 7.78 -16.35 -16.28
N TYR A 203 7.32 -16.36 -15.02
CA TYR A 203 7.65 -15.31 -14.07
C TYR A 203 9.11 -15.38 -13.58
N ARG A 204 9.64 -16.59 -13.38
CA ARG A 204 11.01 -16.83 -12.89
C ARG A 204 12.08 -16.51 -13.94
N GLU A 205 11.76 -16.65 -15.22
CA GLU A 205 12.65 -16.38 -16.35
C GLU A 205 12.86 -14.88 -16.61
N VAL A 206 11.85 -14.05 -16.37
CA VAL A 206 11.89 -12.65 -16.78
C VAL A 206 12.49 -11.73 -15.70
N PRO A 207 13.42 -10.82 -16.06
CA PRO A 207 13.99 -9.85 -15.14
C PRO A 207 12.95 -8.97 -14.44
N GLN A 208 13.09 -8.81 -13.13
CA GLN A 208 12.26 -7.90 -12.34
C GLN A 208 12.82 -6.48 -12.42
N GLU A 209 12.00 -5.50 -12.82
CA GLU A 209 12.42 -4.10 -12.99
C GLU A 209 13.15 -3.52 -11.75
N SER A 210 12.74 -3.92 -10.54
CA SER A 210 13.34 -3.43 -9.30
C SER A 210 14.73 -4.00 -9.01
N LEU A 211 15.07 -5.16 -9.58
CA LEU A 211 16.31 -5.89 -9.32
C LEU A 211 17.26 -5.88 -10.51
N GLY A 212 16.73 -5.83 -11.74
CA GLY A 212 17.49 -5.93 -12.99
C GLY A 212 17.80 -7.36 -13.42
N PHE A 213 17.51 -8.35 -12.56
CA PHE A 213 17.75 -9.77 -12.80
C PHE A 213 16.47 -10.58 -12.65
N SER A 214 16.43 -11.76 -13.28
CA SER A 214 15.32 -12.69 -13.12
C SER A 214 15.40 -13.40 -11.76
N PRO A 215 14.25 -13.78 -11.16
CA PRO A 215 14.27 -14.54 -9.92
C PRO A 215 15.05 -15.86 -10.02
N PHE A 216 15.06 -16.49 -11.20
CA PHE A 216 15.82 -17.72 -11.43
C PHE A 216 17.33 -17.47 -11.39
N GLU A 217 17.83 -16.43 -12.08
CA GLU A 217 19.25 -16.07 -12.08
C GLU A 217 19.76 -15.76 -10.67
N LEU A 218 18.95 -15.03 -9.87
CA LEU A 218 19.32 -14.67 -8.51
C LEU A 218 19.39 -15.87 -7.56
N LEU A 219 18.61 -16.92 -7.82
CA LEU A 219 18.60 -18.11 -6.97
C LEU A 219 19.63 -19.15 -7.42
N TYR A 220 19.78 -19.36 -8.73
CA TYR A 220 20.59 -20.45 -9.28
C TYR A 220 21.92 -19.99 -9.90
N GLY A 221 22.18 -18.68 -9.99
CA GLY A 221 23.43 -18.15 -10.55
C GLY A 221 23.59 -18.34 -12.06
N ARG A 222 22.53 -18.76 -12.76
CA ARG A 222 22.56 -19.03 -14.20
C ARG A 222 21.25 -18.64 -14.85
N GLN A 223 21.29 -18.40 -16.15
CA GLN A 223 20.08 -18.18 -16.93
C GLN A 223 19.32 -19.49 -17.08
N VAL A 224 17.99 -19.40 -17.04
CA VAL A 224 17.14 -20.55 -17.30
C VAL A 224 17.14 -20.85 -18.80
N CYS A 225 17.21 -22.13 -19.16
CA CYS A 225 17.00 -22.54 -20.55
C CYS A 225 15.49 -22.62 -20.82
N GLY A 226 14.92 -21.50 -21.27
CA GLY A 226 13.52 -21.43 -21.69
C GLY A 226 13.32 -21.70 -23.18
N PRO A 227 12.05 -21.70 -23.64
CA PRO A 227 11.72 -21.99 -25.04
C PRO A 227 12.47 -21.12 -26.05
N MET A 228 12.72 -19.85 -25.73
CA MET A 228 13.47 -18.94 -26.61
C MET A 228 14.95 -19.30 -26.70
N ALA A 229 15.56 -19.79 -25.62
CA ALA A 229 16.96 -20.25 -25.64
C ALA A 229 17.12 -21.51 -26.51
N ILE A 230 16.15 -22.43 -26.43
CA ILE A 230 16.09 -23.63 -27.27
C ILE A 230 15.92 -23.25 -28.74
N LEU A 231 14.99 -22.33 -29.05
CA LEU A 231 14.80 -21.84 -30.42
C LEU A 231 16.05 -21.15 -30.97
N ARG A 232 16.75 -20.35 -30.14
CA ARG A 232 18.02 -19.74 -30.51
C ARG A 232 19.02 -20.82 -30.90
N GLN A 233 19.29 -21.79 -30.02
CA GLN A 233 20.20 -22.91 -30.30
C GLN A 233 19.82 -23.71 -31.55
N ALA A 234 18.52 -23.89 -31.82
CA ALA A 234 18.06 -24.63 -32.99
C ALA A 234 18.17 -23.82 -34.30
N TRP A 235 18.17 -22.49 -34.24
CA TRP A 235 18.14 -21.61 -35.41
C TRP A 235 19.46 -20.88 -35.67
N THR A 236 20.36 -20.84 -34.69
CA THR A 236 21.70 -20.30 -34.82
C THR A 236 22.70 -21.44 -34.79
N ASP A 237 23.55 -21.57 -35.81
CA ASP A 237 24.72 -22.46 -35.82
C ASP A 237 25.83 -21.95 -34.86
N GLU A 238 25.45 -21.38 -33.73
CA GLU A 238 26.38 -21.05 -32.65
C GLU A 238 26.80 -22.36 -31.99
N GLU A 239 27.96 -22.90 -32.40
CA GLU A 239 28.68 -23.87 -31.59
C GLU A 239 28.97 -23.21 -30.24
N ALA A 240 28.49 -23.81 -29.14
CA ALA A 240 28.91 -23.38 -27.83
C ALA A 240 30.43 -23.55 -27.77
N ASP A 241 31.17 -22.51 -27.37
CA ASP A 241 32.56 -22.67 -26.95
C ASP A 241 32.54 -23.63 -25.74
N GLU A 242 32.66 -24.93 -26.01
CA GLU A 242 32.78 -25.98 -25.00
C GLU A 242 34.21 -25.94 -24.46
N GLU A 243 34.56 -24.86 -23.76
CA GLU A 243 35.64 -24.96 -22.80
C GLU A 243 35.24 -26.02 -21.80
N VAL A 244 35.94 -27.16 -21.82
CA VAL A 244 35.75 -28.26 -20.88
C VAL A 244 36.16 -27.76 -19.49
N GLN A 245 35.21 -27.12 -18.80
CA GLN A 245 35.38 -26.71 -17.43
C GLN A 245 35.22 -27.93 -16.53
N THR A 246 36.14 -28.09 -15.59
CA THR A 246 35.92 -29.04 -14.49
C THR A 246 34.69 -28.63 -13.68
N THR A 247 34.00 -29.59 -13.07
CA THR A 247 32.88 -29.27 -12.18
C THR A 247 33.28 -28.32 -11.04
N ALA A 248 34.52 -28.41 -10.56
CA ALA A 248 35.04 -27.55 -9.50
C ALA A 248 35.18 -26.08 -9.96
N THR A 249 35.76 -25.84 -11.13
CA THR A 249 35.89 -24.48 -11.70
C THR A 249 34.52 -23.87 -11.96
N TYR A 250 33.60 -24.64 -12.52
CA TYR A 250 32.22 -24.19 -12.74
C TYR A 250 31.52 -23.78 -11.44
N ILE A 251 31.64 -24.57 -10.36
CA ILE A 251 31.01 -24.24 -9.07
C ILE A 251 31.59 -22.96 -8.47
N VAL A 252 32.91 -22.75 -8.57
CA VAL A 252 33.56 -21.52 -8.08
C VAL A 252 33.08 -20.30 -8.87
N GLU A 253 33.04 -20.40 -10.20
CA GLU A 253 32.51 -19.33 -11.07
C GLU A 253 31.04 -19.05 -10.80
N LEU A 254 30.24 -20.09 -10.61
CA LEU A 254 28.82 -19.97 -10.30
C LEU A 254 28.61 -19.22 -8.98
N ARG A 255 29.38 -19.57 -7.94
CA ARG A 255 29.36 -18.87 -6.66
C ARG A 255 29.72 -17.40 -6.81
N ASN A 256 30.82 -17.10 -7.49
CA ASN A 256 31.25 -15.71 -7.72
C ASN A 256 30.17 -14.91 -8.47
N ARG A 257 29.53 -15.52 -9.46
CA ARG A 257 28.44 -14.89 -10.22
C ARG A 257 27.23 -14.62 -9.34
N ILE A 258 26.84 -15.55 -8.46
CA ILE A 258 25.75 -15.33 -7.50
C ILE A 258 26.08 -14.14 -6.59
N GLU A 259 27.28 -14.11 -5.99
CA GLU A 259 27.71 -13.03 -5.10
C GLU A 259 27.67 -11.66 -5.81
N GLU A 260 28.18 -11.58 -7.04
CA GLU A 260 28.16 -10.36 -7.85
C GLU A 260 26.74 -9.93 -8.24
N THR A 261 25.92 -10.87 -8.71
CA THR A 261 24.53 -10.61 -9.12
C THR A 261 23.69 -10.12 -7.94
N CYS A 262 23.83 -10.75 -6.77
CA CYS A 262 23.18 -10.33 -5.54
C CYS A 262 23.56 -8.89 -5.15
N LYS A 263 24.86 -8.55 -5.23
CA LYS A 263 25.35 -7.19 -4.94
C LYS A 263 24.73 -6.16 -5.88
N LEU A 264 24.74 -6.42 -7.19
CA LEU A 264 24.14 -5.52 -8.18
C LEU A 264 22.62 -5.38 -7.99
N ALA A 265 21.93 -6.48 -7.67
CA ALA A 265 20.50 -6.47 -7.39
C ALA A 265 20.16 -5.62 -6.16
N GLN A 266 20.97 -5.67 -5.11
CA GLN A 266 20.82 -4.82 -3.92
C GLN A 266 21.01 -3.34 -4.24
N GLU A 267 22.04 -2.99 -5.03
CA GLU A 267 22.26 -1.62 -5.48
C GLU A 267 21.07 -1.10 -6.29
N ASN A 268 20.55 -1.91 -7.21
CA ASN A 268 19.38 -1.59 -8.03
C ASN A 268 18.13 -1.39 -7.17
N LEU A 269 17.91 -2.26 -6.18
CA LEU A 269 16.79 -2.14 -5.26
C LEU A 269 16.90 -0.85 -4.42
N GLY A 270 18.11 -0.52 -3.95
CA GLY A 270 18.39 0.74 -3.24
C GLY A 270 18.09 1.96 -4.11
N ARG A 271 18.54 1.97 -5.38
CA ARG A 271 18.25 3.04 -6.34
C ARG A 271 16.75 3.14 -6.65
N ALA A 272 16.06 2.01 -6.83
CA ALA A 272 14.61 1.97 -7.05
C ALA A 272 13.85 2.54 -5.84
N ALA A 273 14.22 2.15 -4.63
CA ALA A 273 13.64 2.66 -3.39
C ALA A 273 13.85 4.18 -3.25
N GLN A 274 15.06 4.69 -3.57
CA GLN A 274 15.33 6.13 -3.56
C GLN A 274 14.49 6.89 -4.59
N ARG A 275 14.36 6.38 -5.82
CA ARG A 275 13.50 6.97 -6.86
C ARG A 275 12.04 7.02 -6.42
N TYR A 276 11.55 5.92 -5.85
CA TYR A 276 10.19 5.83 -5.32
C TYR A 276 9.95 6.82 -4.17
N ALA A 277 10.88 6.89 -3.20
CA ALA A 277 10.82 7.84 -2.09
C ALA A 277 10.79 9.28 -2.58
N ARG A 278 11.69 9.69 -3.50
CA ARG A 278 11.71 11.05 -4.07
C ARG A 278 10.39 11.43 -4.74
N GLY A 279 9.80 10.52 -5.53
CA GLY A 279 8.53 10.76 -6.21
C GLY A 279 7.33 10.85 -5.24
N PHE A 280 7.35 10.02 -4.19
CA PHE A 280 6.30 9.97 -3.19
C PHE A 280 6.38 11.14 -2.20
N ASP A 281 7.57 11.46 -1.70
CA ASP A 281 7.82 12.54 -0.73
C ASP A 281 7.47 13.90 -1.29
N ARG A 282 7.61 14.11 -2.61
CA ARG A 282 7.14 15.33 -3.29
C ARG A 282 5.65 15.61 -3.05
N LYS A 283 4.84 14.56 -2.84
CA LYS A 283 3.40 14.64 -2.55
C LYS A 283 3.07 14.43 -1.07
N ALA A 284 4.02 13.88 -0.30
CA ALA A 284 3.82 13.59 1.12
C ALA A 284 3.93 14.88 1.97
N ARG A 285 3.30 14.84 3.14
CA ARG A 285 3.52 15.83 4.19
C ARG A 285 3.72 15.07 5.51
N PRO A 286 4.73 15.43 6.31
CA PRO A 286 4.88 14.84 7.64
C PRO A 286 3.62 15.16 8.45
N ARG A 287 2.97 14.11 8.95
CA ARG A 287 1.81 14.23 9.85
C ARG A 287 2.16 13.44 11.10
N SER A 288 2.15 14.12 12.23
CA SER A 288 2.32 13.51 13.54
C SER A 288 1.12 13.85 14.41
N PHE A 289 0.76 12.90 15.28
CA PHE A 289 -0.34 13.06 16.24
C PHE A 289 0.24 12.93 17.65
N LYS A 290 -0.29 13.72 18.59
CA LYS A 290 0.13 13.65 20.00
C LYS A 290 -0.69 12.62 20.75
N ILE A 291 -0.13 12.06 21.82
CA ILE A 291 -0.88 11.24 22.78
C ILE A 291 -1.97 12.12 23.41
N GLY A 292 -3.19 11.60 23.52
CA GLY A 292 -4.39 12.32 23.95
C GLY A 292 -5.10 13.11 22.84
N GLU A 293 -4.54 13.19 21.62
CA GLU A 293 -5.18 13.91 20.52
C GLU A 293 -6.39 13.14 19.96
N ARG A 294 -7.47 13.86 19.67
CA ARG A 294 -8.67 13.28 19.04
C ARG A 294 -8.46 13.17 17.53
N VAL A 295 -8.74 11.99 16.98
CA VAL A 295 -8.54 11.68 15.55
C VAL A 295 -9.76 10.98 14.96
N LEU A 296 -9.96 11.16 13.65
CA LEU A 296 -10.89 10.41 12.83
C LEU A 296 -10.16 9.29 12.09
N LEU A 297 -10.82 8.14 11.99
CA LEU A 297 -10.32 6.93 11.34
C LEU A 297 -11.06 6.64 10.05
N LEU A 298 -10.32 6.36 8.98
CA LEU A 298 -10.86 5.85 7.73
C LEU A 298 -11.08 4.35 7.85
N LEU A 299 -12.33 3.92 7.98
CA LEU A 299 -12.69 2.51 8.08
C LEU A 299 -13.41 2.06 6.80
N PRO A 300 -13.14 0.84 6.29
CA PRO A 300 -13.82 0.33 5.11
C PRO A 300 -15.31 0.14 5.39
N VAL A 301 -16.15 0.96 4.76
CA VAL A 301 -17.61 0.84 4.83
C VAL A 301 -18.09 -0.13 3.75
N LYS A 302 -18.82 -1.16 4.18
CA LYS A 302 -19.44 -2.14 3.28
C LYS A 302 -20.66 -1.51 2.59
N HIS A 303 -20.59 -1.40 1.26
CA HIS A 303 -21.72 -1.33 0.31
C HIS A 303 -22.71 -0.14 0.31
N ASN A 304 -22.55 0.94 1.10
CA ASN A 304 -23.46 2.11 1.00
C ASN A 304 -22.75 3.41 0.58
N LYS A 305 -23.13 3.98 -0.58
CA LYS A 305 -22.56 5.22 -1.15
C LYS A 305 -22.80 6.46 -0.27
N LEU A 306 -23.75 6.41 0.67
CA LEU A 306 -24.12 7.52 1.55
C LEU A 306 -23.50 7.45 2.95
N GLN A 307 -22.78 6.37 3.29
CA GLN A 307 -22.16 6.25 4.61
C GLN A 307 -20.86 7.08 4.72
N LEU A 308 -20.68 7.67 5.90
CA LEU A 308 -19.48 8.44 6.24
C LEU A 308 -18.25 7.53 6.24
N GLN A 309 -17.24 7.89 5.44
CA GLN A 309 -16.01 7.12 5.31
C GLN A 309 -15.14 7.22 6.57
N TRP A 310 -15.21 8.35 7.28
CA TRP A 310 -14.43 8.59 8.49
C TRP A 310 -15.29 8.43 9.74
N GLN A 311 -14.80 7.66 10.70
CA GLN A 311 -15.45 7.37 11.98
C GLN A 311 -14.63 7.96 13.15
N GLY A 312 -15.30 8.22 14.28
CA GLY A 312 -14.69 8.83 15.47
C GLY A 312 -15.52 10.02 15.97
N PRO A 313 -14.95 10.90 16.82
CA PRO A 313 -13.53 10.96 17.20
C PRO A 313 -13.07 9.84 18.15
N PHE A 314 -11.84 9.37 17.97
CA PHE A 314 -11.15 8.43 18.85
C PHE A 314 -9.89 9.07 19.43
N GLU A 315 -9.36 8.51 20.53
CA GLU A 315 -8.18 9.06 21.21
C GLU A 315 -6.91 8.27 20.88
N VAL A 316 -5.81 9.00 20.65
CA VAL A 316 -4.48 8.43 20.47
C VAL A 316 -3.88 8.09 21.84
N THR A 317 -3.62 6.80 22.08
CA THR A 317 -3.12 6.30 23.38
C THR A 317 -1.61 6.16 23.42
N ALA A 318 -0.99 5.79 22.29
CA ALA A 318 0.46 5.62 22.19
C ALA A 318 0.94 5.78 20.75
N LYS A 319 2.20 6.19 20.60
CA LYS A 319 2.94 6.15 19.34
C LYS A 319 3.87 4.94 19.36
N VAL A 320 3.69 4.00 18.43
CA VAL A 320 4.44 2.72 18.40
C VAL A 320 5.58 2.76 17.39
N GLY A 321 5.38 3.45 16.26
CA GLY A 321 6.38 3.64 15.21
C GLY A 321 6.47 5.10 14.76
N GLN A 322 7.23 5.38 13.70
CA GLN A 322 7.41 6.76 13.22
C GLN A 322 6.08 7.37 12.76
N ASN A 323 5.24 6.55 12.11
CA ASN A 323 3.93 6.94 11.55
C ASN A 323 2.75 6.12 12.12
N ASP A 324 2.97 5.38 13.21
CA ASP A 324 2.05 4.37 13.72
C ASP A 324 1.55 4.67 15.12
N TYR A 325 0.23 4.56 15.30
CA TYR A 325 -0.45 5.00 16.52
C TYR A 325 -1.43 3.94 17.02
N ARG A 326 -1.43 3.71 18.34
CA ARG A 326 -2.48 2.93 19.02
C ARG A 326 -3.64 3.86 19.34
N ILE A 327 -4.82 3.46 18.91
CA ILE A 327 -6.06 4.22 19.09
C ILE A 327 -7.04 3.40 19.91
N MET A 328 -7.71 4.05 20.85
CA MET A 328 -8.74 3.43 21.66
C MET A 328 -10.05 3.34 20.88
N MET A 329 -10.49 2.12 20.53
CA MET A 329 -11.77 1.87 19.88
C MET A 329 -12.61 0.91 20.72
N ASN A 330 -13.78 1.36 21.19
CA ASN A 330 -14.71 0.55 21.98
C ASN A 330 -14.02 -0.18 23.16
N GLY A 331 -13.11 0.50 23.86
CA GLY A 331 -12.34 -0.07 24.98
C GLY A 331 -11.19 -1.01 24.60
N LYS A 332 -10.93 -1.28 23.32
CA LYS A 332 -9.81 -2.13 22.87
C LYS A 332 -8.77 -1.33 22.06
N PRO A 333 -7.48 -1.39 22.43
CA PRO A 333 -6.45 -0.64 21.71
C PRO A 333 -6.19 -1.32 20.37
N ARG A 334 -6.22 -0.53 19.29
CA ARG A 334 -5.95 -1.01 17.93
C ARG A 334 -4.89 -0.16 17.25
N LEU A 335 -4.02 -0.79 16.47
CA LEU A 335 -2.93 -0.13 15.76
C LEU A 335 -3.42 0.38 14.39
N TYR A 336 -3.20 1.66 14.11
CA TYR A 336 -3.49 2.29 12.83
C TYR A 336 -2.32 3.15 12.35
N HIS A 337 -2.11 3.13 11.04
CA HIS A 337 -1.12 3.97 10.38
C HIS A 337 -1.68 5.38 10.11
N ALA A 338 -0.84 6.41 10.18
CA ALA A 338 -1.21 7.81 9.99
C ALA A 338 -1.96 8.11 8.67
N ASN A 339 -1.79 7.28 7.62
CA ASN A 339 -2.54 7.40 6.37
C ASN A 339 -4.04 7.14 6.52
N LEU A 340 -4.45 6.40 7.54
CA LEU A 340 -5.85 6.12 7.86
C LEU A 340 -6.40 7.08 8.92
N MET A 341 -5.61 8.07 9.34
CA MET A 341 -5.92 8.97 10.45
C MET A 341 -6.01 10.43 9.98
N ARG A 342 -6.84 11.21 10.66
CA ARG A 342 -6.93 12.66 10.50
C ARG A 342 -7.21 13.32 11.84
N ALA A 343 -6.57 14.46 12.13
CA ALA A 343 -6.86 15.22 13.35
C ALA A 343 -8.32 15.69 13.36
N TYR A 344 -8.99 15.50 14.50
CA TYR A 344 -10.34 15.99 14.74
C TYR A 344 -10.25 17.40 15.35
N VAL A 345 -10.87 18.37 14.69
CA VAL A 345 -10.92 19.74 15.19
C VAL A 345 -12.14 19.87 16.08
N GLU A 346 -11.90 19.97 17.38
CA GLU A 346 -12.95 20.20 18.36
C GLU A 346 -13.40 21.66 18.33
N ARG A 347 -14.69 21.89 18.53
CA ARG A 347 -15.26 23.23 18.56
C ARG A 347 -14.97 23.86 19.92
N THR A 348 -14.09 24.85 19.96
CA THR A 348 -13.92 25.67 21.16
C THR A 348 -15.16 26.54 21.40
N ALA A 349 -15.57 26.66 22.66
CA ALA A 349 -16.66 27.56 23.03
C ALA A 349 -16.27 29.00 22.66
N TYR A 350 -17.17 29.73 22.01
CA TYR A 350 -16.96 31.15 21.70
C TYR A 350 -17.06 31.95 23.00
N GLY A 351 -15.90 32.32 23.56
CA GLY A 351 -15.79 32.92 24.88
C GLY A 351 -16.13 34.40 24.98
N GLU A 352 -16.33 35.13 23.88
CA GLU A 352 -16.57 36.57 23.92
C GLU A 352 -17.72 36.98 22.99
N LYS A 353 -18.60 37.85 23.50
CA LYS A 353 -19.68 38.48 22.71
C LYS A 353 -19.06 39.51 21.78
N VAL A 354 -18.90 39.17 20.50
CA VAL A 354 -18.43 40.11 19.48
C VAL A 354 -19.57 41.06 19.08
N ALA A 355 -19.29 42.36 18.99
CA ALA A 355 -20.26 43.35 18.51
C ALA A 355 -20.56 43.12 17.02
N VAL A 356 -21.77 42.65 16.71
CA VAL A 356 -22.23 42.38 15.35
C VAL A 356 -22.90 43.61 14.75
N ARG A 357 -22.50 43.99 13.53
CA ARG A 357 -23.06 45.13 12.79
C ARG A 357 -23.73 44.67 11.50
N ARG A 358 -24.53 45.54 10.88
CA ARG A 358 -24.97 45.34 9.49
C ARG A 358 -23.80 45.54 8.52
N PRO A 359 -23.74 44.82 7.39
CA PRO A 359 -22.70 45.00 6.40
C PRO A 359 -22.82 46.38 5.72
N PRO A 360 -21.70 46.99 5.29
CA PRO A 360 -21.74 48.20 4.47
C PRO A 360 -22.49 47.93 3.14
N ARG A 361 -23.23 48.93 2.65
CA ARG A 361 -24.17 48.78 1.52
C ARG A 361 -23.48 48.64 0.16
N ASP A 362 -22.21 49.01 0.05
CA ASP A 362 -21.51 49.05 -1.24
C ASP A 362 -20.41 47.99 -1.33
N ARG A 363 -20.50 47.18 -2.38
CA ARG A 363 -19.40 46.31 -2.84
C ARG A 363 -18.46 47.15 -3.71
N GLU A 364 -17.44 47.77 -3.14
CA GLU A 364 -16.25 48.03 -3.94
C GLU A 364 -15.58 46.68 -4.22
N VAL A 365 -15.78 46.20 -5.44
CA VAL A 365 -15.13 45.01 -5.98
C VAL A 365 -13.65 45.37 -6.18
N VAL A 366 -12.84 45.25 -5.14
CA VAL A 366 -11.39 45.20 -5.31
C VAL A 366 -11.05 43.80 -5.83
N GLY A 367 -11.00 43.67 -7.15
CA GLY A 367 -10.50 42.49 -7.84
C GLY A 367 -9.00 42.33 -7.57
N SER A 368 -8.65 41.52 -6.58
CA SER A 368 -7.27 41.12 -6.34
C SER A 368 -6.89 39.96 -7.26
N ASN A 369 -6.30 40.30 -8.41
CA ASN A 369 -5.49 39.40 -9.24
C ASN A 369 -4.02 39.82 -9.06
N PRO A 370 -3.13 39.01 -8.46
CA PRO A 370 -1.75 39.42 -8.24
C PRO A 370 -0.91 39.06 -9.46
N GLY A 371 -0.47 40.07 -10.21
CA GLY A 371 0.65 39.91 -11.15
C GLY A 371 0.44 40.54 -12.52
N ARG A 372 0.74 41.84 -12.63
CA ARG A 372 1.55 42.39 -13.73
C ARG A 372 1.85 43.86 -13.44
N VAL A 373 3.14 44.13 -13.23
CA VAL A 373 3.72 45.47 -13.21
C VAL A 373 3.85 45.95 -14.65
N ILE A 374 3.28 47.12 -14.98
CA ILE A 374 3.77 47.99 -16.07
C ILE A 374 3.60 49.46 -15.61
N PRO A 375 4.66 50.29 -15.67
CA PRO A 375 4.63 51.67 -15.22
C PRO A 375 4.29 52.64 -16.37
N LYS A 376 3.79 53.84 -16.03
CA LYS A 376 4.02 55.16 -16.68
C LYS A 376 2.93 56.16 -16.23
N THR A 377 3.25 57.10 -15.33
CA THR A 377 3.71 58.51 -15.54
C THR A 377 2.62 59.54 -15.87
N LEU A 378 2.66 60.63 -15.06
CA LEU A 378 2.34 62.05 -15.33
C LEU A 378 0.90 62.40 -15.76
N LYS A 379 0.08 63.04 -14.92
CA LYS A 379 -0.01 64.49 -14.53
C LYS A 379 -0.81 65.37 -15.53
N LEU A 380 -1.71 66.17 -14.92
CA LEU A 380 -2.49 67.35 -15.40
C LEU A 380 -3.68 67.07 -16.36
N ALA A 381 -4.93 67.33 -15.94
CA ALA A 381 -5.66 68.62 -15.98
C ALA A 381 -5.84 69.09 -17.43
N ILE A 382 -7.04 69.15 -18.00
CA ILE A 382 -8.27 69.85 -17.57
C ILE A 382 -9.50 68.95 -17.70
#